data_AF-A0A1R2BK03-F1
#
_entry.id   AF-A0A1R2BK03-F1
#
_cell.length_a   1.000
_cell.length_b   1.000
_cell.length_c   1.000
_cell.angle_alpha   90.00
_cell.angle_beta   90.00
_cell.angle_gamma   90.00
#
_symmetry.space_group_name_H-M   'P 1'
#
loop_
_entity.id
_entity.type
_entity.pdbx_description
1 polymer ?
#
loop_
_entity_poly.entity_id
_entity_poly.type
_entity_poly.pdbx_seq_one_letter_code
_entity_poly.pdbx_strand_id
1 'polypeptide(L)'
;MMDTFHLSVVKIEGISDVTNSYCYIYLGSNILRVLTLECFDVQPIPIAKGILRFVVEDSRNSKVLASLSFASDIFKRIGYHWMPLFQENEQCLTEVPEEVGLPRILFDVQANILSPVQELTEESETAEEASDDGLEDLPRLKIKAMNMSIKISELEENLLTQKRVFDEEVEFLHAKSLEKTRLYEEKAREFEESFKKSEENCAWLIDEVEKWKGAVEDERGKKEMMEKNMLKAAEEAKTRENSILTMLQHKDFEIFALNMKLRKSRVFEISVENRIMCQGVKKKWDKNFETCKEINIEILRTKNLTEDKQENHNLLNEGSHDLNIDLKISKTENLCVYNIEKLNGKAEESWQVVNIIIKEKEVLSRKLFEAEAKISAFKLRALEEIDNKVRKFLSNLKIDNFATICNELVYNIANKKVNVFLKNDVIYCKVGGAVKKFDYFIKSHCSQDIENFKKKQNSNIGENYHKRFYTSLDIDKISNSIIHKTFDSSARAKSSKQKPKDLTTPTRRKAFSPVTIRKVTTR
;
A
#
# COMPACT_ATOMS: atom_id res chain seq x y z
N MET A 1 -8.43 50.04 14.04
CA MET A 1 -8.38 48.65 14.56
C MET A 1 -9.64 48.48 15.40
N MET A 2 -10.38 47.37 15.29
CA MET A 2 -11.65 47.21 16.03
C MET A 2 -11.34 46.73 17.45
N ASP A 3 -11.63 47.55 18.46
CA ASP A 3 -11.30 47.22 19.85
C ASP A 3 -12.24 46.17 20.45
N THR A 4 -13.48 46.09 19.97
CA THR A 4 -14.47 45.07 20.32
C THR A 4 -15.37 44.77 19.12
N PHE A 5 -15.75 43.50 18.91
CA PHE A 5 -16.67 43.08 17.86
C PHE A 5 -17.48 41.86 18.29
N HIS A 6 -18.54 41.57 17.55
CA HIS A 6 -19.33 40.35 17.72
C HIS A 6 -18.91 39.31 16.70
N LEU A 7 -18.70 38.08 17.15
CA LEU A 7 -18.31 36.95 16.31
C LEU A 7 -19.37 35.86 16.37
N SER A 8 -19.88 35.47 15.21
CA SER A 8 -20.79 34.33 15.07
C SER A 8 -20.13 33.24 14.25
N VAL A 9 -20.26 31.98 14.67
CA VAL A 9 -19.87 30.82 13.86
C VAL A 9 -21.05 30.45 12.98
N VAL A 10 -20.90 30.61 11.68
CA VAL A 10 -21.98 30.38 10.70
C VAL A 10 -21.96 28.93 10.21
N LYS A 11 -20.77 28.41 9.87
CA LYS A 11 -20.64 27.10 9.23
C LYS A 11 -19.26 26.49 9.46
N ILE A 12 -19.19 25.16 9.57
CA ILE A 12 -17.93 24.40 9.56
C ILE A 12 -18.00 23.35 8.44
N GLU A 13 -16.93 23.21 7.66
CA GLU A 13 -16.85 22.30 6.52
C GLU A 13 -15.59 21.42 6.56
N GLY A 14 -15.68 20.23 5.96
CA GLY A 14 -14.54 19.32 5.79
C GLY A 14 -14.22 18.45 7.01
N ILE A 15 -15.12 18.35 7.98
CA ILE A 15 -15.03 17.42 9.11
C ILE A 15 -15.94 16.23 8.83
N SER A 16 -15.38 15.02 8.87
CA SER A 16 -16.04 13.79 8.40
C SER A 16 -17.15 13.26 9.32
N ASP A 17 -17.29 13.75 10.55
CA ASP A 17 -18.27 13.26 11.53
C ASP A 17 -18.92 14.41 12.32
N VAL A 18 -19.80 15.16 11.66
CA VAL A 18 -20.39 16.41 12.18
C VAL A 18 -21.40 16.14 13.30
N THR A 19 -22.12 15.02 13.26
CA THR A 19 -23.23 14.71 14.19
C THR A 19 -22.76 14.44 15.63
N ASN A 20 -21.49 14.07 15.81
CA ASN A 20 -20.92 13.74 17.12
C ASN A 20 -19.79 14.69 17.49
N SER A 21 -19.82 15.94 17.04
CA SER A 21 -18.72 16.86 17.26
C SER A 21 -19.16 18.12 18.01
N TYR A 22 -18.31 18.55 18.95
CA TYR A 22 -18.45 19.82 19.68
C TYR A 22 -17.35 20.80 19.26
N CYS A 23 -17.70 22.07 19.10
CA CYS A 23 -16.74 23.15 18.91
C CYS A 23 -16.64 23.99 20.19
N TYR A 24 -15.50 23.91 20.85
CA TYR A 24 -15.15 24.71 22.00
C TYR A 24 -14.47 26.00 21.56
N ILE A 25 -14.99 27.13 22.03
CA ILE A 25 -14.47 28.46 21.73
C ILE A 25 -13.83 29.01 23.00
N TYR A 26 -12.54 29.28 22.94
CA TYR A 26 -11.72 29.82 24.03
C TYR A 26 -11.29 31.24 23.72
N LEU A 27 -11.18 32.06 24.76
CA LEU A 27 -10.49 33.34 24.75
C LEU A 27 -9.41 33.31 25.85
N GLY A 28 -8.15 33.19 25.44
CA GLY A 28 -7.05 32.84 26.34
C GLY A 28 -7.25 31.45 26.93
N SER A 29 -7.34 31.34 28.25
CA SER A 29 -7.59 30.09 28.98
C SER A 29 -9.06 29.82 29.32
N ASN A 30 -9.96 30.75 28.98
CA ASN A 30 -11.36 30.69 29.39
C ASN A 30 -12.23 30.17 28.25
N ILE A 31 -13.10 29.21 28.54
CA ILE A 31 -14.14 28.76 27.60
C ILE A 31 -15.20 29.86 27.53
N LEU A 32 -15.41 30.43 26.35
CA LEU A 32 -16.50 31.37 26.09
C LEU A 32 -17.79 30.66 25.77
N ARG A 33 -17.73 29.62 24.93
CA ARG A 33 -18.91 28.93 24.43
C ARG A 33 -18.58 27.53 23.93
N VAL A 34 -19.57 26.64 23.97
CA VAL A 34 -19.54 25.32 23.33
C VAL A 34 -20.68 25.26 22.32
N LEU A 35 -20.38 24.86 21.09
CA LEU A 35 -21.34 24.70 20.01
C LEU A 35 -21.44 23.24 19.60
N THR A 36 -22.65 22.73 19.40
CA THR A 36 -22.92 21.44 18.75
C THR A 36 -22.91 21.64 17.23
N LEU A 37 -22.09 20.89 16.49
CA LEU A 37 -22.04 21.07 15.03
C LEU A 37 -23.33 20.66 14.29
N GLU A 38 -24.22 19.92 14.94
CA GLU A 38 -25.53 19.53 14.41
C GLU A 38 -26.52 20.71 14.31
N CYS A 39 -26.37 21.71 15.18
CA CYS A 39 -27.25 22.89 15.21
C CYS A 39 -26.44 24.14 15.56
N PHE A 40 -26.22 25.00 14.56
CA PHE A 40 -25.60 26.31 14.76
C PHE A 40 -26.68 27.33 15.12
N ASP A 41 -26.88 27.54 16.42
CA ASP A 41 -27.55 28.76 16.87
C ASP A 41 -26.59 29.93 16.62
N VAL A 42 -26.93 30.78 15.64
CA VAL A 42 -26.16 31.96 15.23
C VAL A 42 -26.36 33.07 16.26
N GLN A 43 -25.89 32.84 17.49
CA GLN A 43 -25.88 33.85 18.52
C GLN A 43 -24.49 34.51 18.57
N PRO A 44 -24.40 35.82 18.32
CA PRO A 44 -23.13 36.54 18.34
C PRO A 44 -22.46 36.49 19.71
N ILE A 45 -21.15 36.25 19.71
CA ILE A 45 -20.31 36.21 20.91
C ILE A 45 -19.51 37.53 20.96
N PRO A 46 -19.63 38.35 22.02
CA PRO A 46 -18.82 39.55 22.16
C PRO A 46 -17.36 39.16 22.40
N ILE A 47 -16.47 39.63 21.54
CA ILE A 47 -15.04 39.33 21.59
C ILE A 47 -14.26 40.54 22.10
N ALA A 48 -13.57 40.36 23.23
CA ALA A 48 -12.58 41.28 23.75
C ALA A 48 -11.18 40.97 23.17
N LYS A 49 -10.24 41.91 23.33
CA LYS A 49 -8.86 41.75 22.86
C LYS A 49 -8.18 40.53 23.50
N GLY A 50 -7.68 39.60 22.69
CA GLY A 50 -7.02 38.38 23.16
C GLY A 50 -6.74 37.36 22.07
N ILE A 51 -6.33 36.15 22.46
CA ILE A 51 -6.17 35.02 21.53
C ILE A 51 -7.43 34.19 21.56
N LEU A 52 -8.13 34.10 20.43
CA LEU A 52 -9.21 33.14 20.26
C LEU A 52 -8.65 31.80 19.85
N ARG A 53 -9.25 30.74 20.39
CA ARG A 53 -8.94 29.38 20.02
C ARG A 53 -10.23 28.59 19.83
N PHE A 54 -10.35 27.94 18.69
CA PHE A 54 -11.44 27.06 18.32
C PHE A 54 -10.90 25.63 18.31
N VAL A 55 -11.54 24.74 19.06
CA VAL A 55 -11.19 23.32 19.12
C VAL A 55 -12.42 22.51 18.80
N VAL A 56 -12.36 21.72 17.73
CA VAL A 56 -13.41 20.77 17.38
C VAL A 56 -13.00 19.41 17.90
N GLU A 57 -13.82 18.83 18.77
CA GLU A 57 -13.58 17.52 19.37
C GLU A 57 -14.73 16.57 19.06
N ASP A 58 -14.38 15.30 18.86
CA ASP A 58 -15.33 14.20 18.77
C ASP A 58 -15.87 13.86 20.18
N SER A 59 -17.19 13.86 20.32
CA SER A 59 -17.92 13.63 21.57
C SER A 59 -17.68 12.24 22.14
N ARG A 60 -17.34 11.26 21.31
CA ARG A 60 -17.22 9.84 21.70
C ARG A 60 -15.90 9.53 22.37
N ASN A 61 -14.83 10.18 21.93
CA ASN A 61 -13.46 9.85 22.33
C ASN A 61 -12.65 11.07 22.81
N SER A 62 -13.26 12.26 22.82
CA SER A 62 -12.61 13.54 23.16
C SER A 62 -11.35 13.80 22.34
N LYS A 63 -11.25 13.23 21.15
CA LYS A 63 -10.14 13.45 20.23
C LYS A 63 -10.37 14.76 19.51
N VAL A 64 -9.38 15.65 19.57
CA VAL A 64 -9.36 16.87 18.76
C VAL A 64 -9.31 16.47 17.29
N LEU A 65 -10.35 16.84 16.54
CA LEU A 65 -10.47 16.62 15.11
C LEU A 65 -9.78 17.74 14.32
N ALA A 66 -9.98 18.98 14.77
CA ALA A 66 -9.31 20.14 14.21
C ALA A 66 -9.27 21.31 15.19
N SER A 67 -8.29 22.19 15.03
CA SER A 67 -8.15 23.40 15.86
C SER A 67 -7.68 24.60 15.06
N LEU A 68 -7.99 25.80 15.55
CA LEU A 68 -7.57 27.07 14.99
C LEU A 68 -7.33 28.04 16.14
N SER A 69 -6.19 28.73 16.14
CA SER A 69 -5.94 29.84 17.07
C SER A 69 -5.56 31.11 16.31
N PHE A 70 -5.99 32.28 16.78
CA PHE A 70 -5.60 33.57 16.20
C PHE A 70 -5.81 34.71 17.19
N ALA A 71 -5.09 35.82 17.00
CA ALA A 71 -5.30 37.04 17.76
C ALA A 71 -6.57 37.76 17.27
N SER A 72 -7.36 38.33 18.19
CA SER A 72 -8.64 38.98 17.90
C SER A 72 -8.54 40.13 16.88
N ASP A 73 -7.36 40.75 16.74
CA ASP A 73 -7.08 41.85 15.81
C ASP A 73 -6.77 41.39 14.37
N ILE A 74 -6.85 40.08 14.08
CA ILE A 74 -6.63 39.52 12.74
C ILE A 74 -7.62 40.06 11.70
N PHE A 75 -8.85 40.38 12.11
CA PHE A 75 -9.90 40.85 11.22
C PHE A 75 -9.77 42.34 10.95
N LYS A 76 -9.48 42.69 9.69
CA LYS A 76 -9.36 44.09 9.24
C LYS A 76 -10.69 44.69 8.79
N ARG A 77 -11.72 43.87 8.54
CA ARG A 77 -13.01 44.28 7.96
C ARG A 77 -14.16 43.47 8.58
N ILE A 78 -15.34 44.08 8.65
CA ILE A 78 -16.62 43.43 9.00
C ILE A 78 -17.05 42.51 7.86
N GLY A 79 -17.82 41.47 8.21
CA GLY A 79 -18.45 40.56 7.26
C GLY A 79 -18.01 39.11 7.45
N TYR A 80 -18.19 38.34 6.39
CA TYR A 80 -17.93 36.90 6.38
C TYR A 80 -16.47 36.58 6.09
N HIS A 81 -15.85 35.75 6.92
CA HIS A 81 -14.46 35.33 6.78
C HIS A 81 -14.34 33.82 6.89
N TRP A 82 -13.75 33.19 5.86
CA TRP A 82 -13.33 31.80 5.94
C TRP A 82 -11.98 31.71 6.64
N MET A 83 -11.84 30.74 7.55
CA MET A 83 -10.60 30.47 8.26
C MET A 83 -10.30 28.97 8.23
N PRO A 84 -9.03 28.56 8.07
CA PRO A 84 -8.66 27.15 8.03
C PRO A 84 -8.75 26.53 9.43
N LEU A 85 -9.13 25.25 9.48
CA LEU A 85 -9.02 24.42 10.66
C LEU A 85 -7.87 23.43 10.44
N PHE A 86 -7.01 23.25 11.44
CA PHE A 86 -5.83 22.39 11.33
C PHE A 86 -6.04 21.09 12.11
N GLN A 87 -5.81 19.95 11.47
CA GLN A 87 -5.95 18.62 12.07
C GLN A 87 -4.77 18.24 13.00
N GLU A 88 -3.64 18.92 12.86
CA GLU A 88 -2.43 18.72 13.65
C GLU A 88 -2.18 19.94 14.55
N ASN A 89 -1.36 19.77 15.60
CA ASN A 89 -1.12 20.70 16.72
C ASN A 89 -1.36 22.20 16.44
N GLU A 90 -1.98 22.88 17.42
CA GLU A 90 -2.32 24.31 17.49
C GLU A 90 -1.46 25.21 16.60
N GLN A 91 -1.97 25.54 15.40
CA GLN A 91 -1.39 26.58 14.57
C GLN A 91 -2.08 27.91 14.89
N CYS A 92 -1.28 28.90 15.30
CA CYS A 92 -1.74 30.26 15.50
C CYS A 92 -1.59 31.04 14.18
N LEU A 93 -2.70 31.51 13.61
CA LEU A 93 -2.69 32.38 12.44
C LEU A 93 -2.36 33.82 12.84
N THR A 94 -1.56 34.46 12.00
CA THR A 94 -1.19 35.88 12.13
C THR A 94 -1.98 36.78 11.18
N GLU A 95 -2.56 36.22 10.11
CA GLU A 95 -3.32 36.96 9.10
C GLU A 95 -4.45 36.10 8.52
N VAL A 96 -5.51 36.76 8.03
CA VAL A 96 -6.63 36.09 7.34
C VAL A 96 -6.14 35.64 5.96
N PRO A 97 -6.11 34.34 5.65
CA PRO A 97 -5.68 33.84 4.35
C PRO A 97 -6.69 34.16 3.25
N GLU A 98 -6.19 34.51 2.05
CA GLU A 98 -7.05 34.80 0.87
C GLU A 98 -7.76 33.55 0.35
N GLU A 99 -7.10 32.39 0.42
CA GLU A 99 -7.65 31.10 -0.01
C GLU A 99 -7.63 30.09 1.14
N VAL A 100 -8.77 29.43 1.38
CA VAL A 100 -8.95 28.52 2.50
C VAL A 100 -9.42 27.14 2.01
N GLY A 101 -8.53 26.15 2.18
CA GLY A 101 -8.83 24.74 1.93
C GLY A 101 -9.66 24.09 3.04
N LEU A 102 -10.01 22.81 2.87
CA LEU A 102 -10.71 22.02 3.90
C LEU A 102 -9.70 21.39 4.88
N PRO A 103 -10.02 21.26 6.18
CA PRO A 103 -11.25 21.73 6.83
C PRO A 103 -11.23 23.24 7.13
N ARG A 104 -12.41 23.87 7.23
CA ARG A 104 -12.55 25.33 7.41
C ARG A 104 -13.78 25.72 8.19
N ILE A 105 -13.75 26.93 8.76
CA ILE A 105 -14.82 27.55 9.54
C ILE A 105 -15.17 28.92 8.96
N LEU A 106 -16.46 29.23 8.85
CA LEU A 106 -16.99 30.51 8.42
C LEU A 106 -17.40 31.33 9.64
N PHE A 107 -16.80 32.48 9.78
CA PHE A 107 -17.16 33.48 10.76
C PHE A 107 -17.96 34.61 10.14
N ASP A 108 -18.95 35.12 10.86
CA ASP A 108 -19.54 36.43 10.61
C ASP A 108 -19.05 37.39 11.70
N VAL A 109 -18.30 38.42 11.28
CA VAL A 109 -17.71 39.44 12.14
C VAL A 109 -18.53 40.70 12.00
N GLN A 110 -19.27 41.04 13.04
CA GLN A 110 -20.11 42.24 13.07
C GLN A 110 -19.49 43.31 13.97
N ALA A 111 -19.61 44.58 13.58
CA ALA A 111 -19.25 45.66 14.47
C ALA A 111 -20.05 45.55 15.78
N ASN A 112 -19.44 45.97 16.88
CA ASN A 112 -20.20 46.26 18.08
C ASN A 112 -21.00 47.55 17.82
N ILE A 113 -22.13 47.43 17.12
CA ILE A 113 -23.00 48.56 16.83
C ILE A 113 -23.55 49.02 18.19
N LEU A 114 -23.05 50.16 18.65
CA LEU A 114 -23.64 50.89 19.77
C LEU A 114 -25.15 51.01 19.49
N SER A 115 -25.96 50.74 20.51
CA SER A 115 -27.44 50.76 20.44
C SER A 115 -27.96 51.89 19.53
N PRO A 116 -29.01 51.64 18.72
CA PRO A 116 -29.48 52.60 17.72
C PRO A 116 -29.58 54.00 18.31
N VAL A 117 -28.79 54.93 17.76
CA VAL A 117 -28.88 56.35 18.08
C VAL A 117 -30.26 56.78 17.61
N GLN A 118 -31.08 57.22 18.55
CA GLN A 118 -32.44 57.70 18.29
C GLN A 118 -32.33 58.93 17.36
N GLU A 119 -32.71 58.76 16.09
CA GLU A 119 -32.71 59.85 15.12
C GLU A 119 -33.69 60.95 15.58
N LEU A 120 -33.15 62.12 15.92
CA LEU A 120 -33.94 63.33 16.06
C LEU A 120 -34.21 63.85 14.66
N THR A 121 -35.45 63.71 14.20
CA THR A 121 -35.98 64.30 12.97
C THR A 121 -35.79 65.83 12.99
N GLU A 122 -34.94 66.34 12.10
CA GLU A 122 -34.87 67.76 11.77
C GLU A 122 -35.88 68.06 10.65
N GLU A 123 -36.94 68.79 11.00
CA GLU A 123 -37.80 69.51 10.07
C GLU A 123 -37.01 70.72 9.52
N SER A 124 -36.92 70.88 8.20
CA SER A 124 -36.48 72.14 7.57
C SER A 124 -37.31 72.36 6.30
N GLU A 125 -38.26 73.28 6.36
CA GLU A 125 -38.15 74.71 6.01
C GLU A 125 -38.52 74.97 4.53
N THR A 126 -39.81 75.22 4.34
CA THR A 126 -40.39 75.99 3.23
C THR A 126 -40.15 77.49 3.44
N ALA A 127 -39.56 78.16 2.44
CA ALA A 127 -39.74 79.57 2.03
C ALA A 127 -38.54 79.92 1.09
N GLU A 128 -38.59 80.76 0.05
CA GLU A 128 -39.28 82.04 -0.11
C GLU A 128 -39.61 82.34 -1.58
N GLU A 129 -40.68 83.10 -1.76
CA GLU A 129 -41.10 83.79 -2.97
C GLU A 129 -40.33 85.11 -3.19
N ALA A 130 -40.45 85.61 -4.43
CA ALA A 130 -40.44 87.02 -4.85
C ALA A 130 -39.10 87.65 -5.32
N SER A 131 -39.09 88.06 -6.59
CA SER A 131 -39.02 89.49 -6.94
C SER A 131 -39.40 89.69 -8.42
N ASP A 132 -40.47 90.47 -8.62
CA ASP A 132 -41.07 90.94 -9.86
C ASP A 132 -40.46 92.31 -10.20
N ASP A 133 -39.50 92.37 -11.13
CA ASP A 133 -39.16 93.62 -11.85
C ASP A 133 -38.35 93.31 -13.13
N GLY A 134 -38.81 93.80 -14.29
CA GLY A 134 -38.07 93.75 -15.56
C GLY A 134 -38.83 93.23 -16.79
N LEU A 135 -39.84 93.99 -17.26
CA LEU A 135 -40.74 93.61 -18.36
C LEU A 135 -40.21 93.91 -19.80
N GLU A 136 -38.92 94.19 -20.01
CA GLU A 136 -38.38 94.55 -21.35
C GLU A 136 -37.66 93.41 -22.11
N ASP A 137 -37.48 92.22 -21.51
CA ASP A 137 -36.70 91.11 -22.13
C ASP A 137 -37.55 89.94 -22.66
N LEU A 138 -38.87 90.15 -22.82
CA LEU A 138 -39.84 89.12 -23.23
C LEU A 138 -39.47 88.35 -24.52
N PRO A 139 -38.98 89.00 -25.60
CA PRO A 139 -38.61 88.28 -26.83
C PRO A 139 -37.39 87.37 -26.64
N ARG A 140 -36.41 87.80 -25.82
CA ARG A 140 -35.23 86.99 -25.50
C ARG A 140 -35.56 85.80 -24.61
N LEU A 141 -36.45 86.01 -23.63
CA LEU A 141 -36.98 84.94 -22.79
C LEU A 141 -37.75 83.90 -23.62
N LYS A 142 -38.53 84.33 -24.62
CA LYS A 142 -39.26 83.41 -25.51
C LYS A 142 -38.32 82.56 -26.38
N ILE A 143 -37.27 83.14 -26.94
CA ILE A 143 -36.25 82.40 -27.70
C ILE A 143 -35.48 81.43 -26.79
N LYS A 144 -35.09 81.88 -25.59
CA LYS A 144 -34.43 81.02 -24.61
C LYS A 144 -35.32 79.86 -24.16
N ALA A 145 -36.60 80.11 -23.92
CA ALA A 145 -37.58 79.07 -23.59
C ALA A 145 -37.76 78.07 -24.73
N MET A 146 -37.80 78.52 -25.98
CA MET A 146 -37.85 77.64 -27.15
C MET A 146 -36.58 76.79 -27.29
N ASN A 147 -35.40 77.38 -27.10
CA ASN A 147 -34.12 76.64 -27.12
C ASN A 147 -34.04 75.61 -25.97
N MET A 148 -34.51 75.97 -24.77
CA MET A 148 -34.59 75.03 -23.65
C MET A 148 -35.59 73.91 -23.94
N SER A 149 -36.74 74.21 -24.55
CA SER A 149 -37.73 73.22 -24.96
C SER A 149 -37.17 72.22 -25.97
N ILE A 150 -36.46 72.69 -27.01
CA ILE A 150 -35.76 71.82 -27.98
C ILE A 150 -34.74 70.93 -27.26
N LYS A 151 -33.90 71.52 -26.38
CA LYS A 151 -32.88 70.77 -25.65
C LYS A 151 -33.48 69.74 -24.69
N ILE A 152 -34.63 70.03 -24.08
CA ILE A 152 -35.38 69.07 -23.25
C ILE A 152 -35.84 67.91 -24.12
N SER A 153 -36.44 68.16 -25.28
CA SER A 153 -36.87 67.09 -26.19
C SER A 153 -35.71 66.23 -26.69
N GLU A 154 -34.55 66.83 -27.03
CA GLU A 154 -33.34 66.07 -27.40
C GLU A 154 -32.83 65.20 -26.24
N LEU A 155 -32.86 65.71 -25.00
CA LEU A 155 -32.46 64.95 -23.81
C LEU A 155 -33.44 63.80 -23.52
N GLU A 156 -34.73 64.02 -23.69
CA GLU A 156 -35.76 62.98 -23.55
C GLU A 156 -35.57 61.86 -24.59
N GLU A 157 -35.30 62.19 -25.85
CA GLU A 157 -35.02 61.20 -26.89
C GLU A 157 -33.73 60.42 -26.61
N ASN A 158 -32.67 61.09 -26.13
CA ASN A 158 -31.43 60.44 -25.71
C ASN A 158 -31.64 59.49 -24.52
N LEU A 159 -32.45 59.88 -23.53
CA LEU A 159 -32.79 58.99 -22.41
C LEU A 159 -33.60 57.78 -22.89
N LEU A 160 -34.51 57.98 -23.84
CA LEU A 160 -35.37 56.90 -24.35
C LEU A 160 -34.59 55.91 -25.23
N THR A 161 -33.58 56.37 -25.96
CA THR A 161 -32.65 55.52 -26.70
C THR A 161 -31.69 54.79 -25.77
N GLN A 162 -31.12 55.46 -24.77
CA GLN A 162 -30.27 54.83 -23.76
C GLN A 162 -31.03 53.73 -22.98
N LYS A 163 -32.29 53.98 -22.63
CA LYS A 163 -33.15 52.99 -21.99
C LYS A 163 -33.36 51.76 -22.88
N ARG A 164 -33.64 51.94 -24.18
CA ARG A 164 -33.79 50.83 -25.14
C ARG A 164 -32.52 49.99 -25.24
N VAL A 165 -31.34 50.63 -25.34
CA VAL A 165 -30.06 49.92 -25.38
C VAL A 165 -29.82 49.12 -24.10
N PHE A 166 -30.16 49.69 -22.94
CA PHE A 166 -30.04 49.00 -21.66
C PHE A 166 -31.00 47.79 -21.56
N ASP A 167 -32.26 47.95 -21.99
CA ASP A 167 -33.24 46.86 -22.00
C ASP A 167 -32.77 45.70 -22.92
N GLU A 168 -32.23 46.01 -24.11
CA GLU A 168 -31.64 45.02 -25.03
C GLU A 168 -30.43 44.30 -24.42
N GLU A 169 -29.56 45.01 -23.69
CA GLU A 169 -28.41 44.42 -23.00
C GLU A 169 -28.85 43.48 -21.86
N VAL A 170 -29.87 43.85 -21.11
CA VAL A 170 -30.46 43.02 -20.04
C VAL A 170 -31.09 41.76 -20.63
N GLU A 171 -31.85 41.87 -21.72
CA GLU A 171 -32.42 40.71 -22.41
C GLU A 171 -31.33 39.77 -22.96
N PHE A 172 -30.27 40.31 -23.54
CA PHE A 172 -29.13 39.53 -24.01
C PHE A 172 -28.42 38.80 -22.87
N LEU A 173 -28.17 39.46 -21.74
CA LEU A 173 -27.60 38.85 -20.55
C LEU A 173 -28.49 37.75 -19.97
N HIS A 174 -29.81 37.98 -19.96
CA HIS A 174 -30.78 36.98 -19.52
C HIS A 174 -30.79 35.74 -20.43
N ALA A 175 -30.79 35.92 -21.76
CA ALA A 175 -30.72 34.82 -22.73
C ALA A 175 -29.43 34.01 -22.58
N LYS A 176 -28.28 34.69 -22.42
CA LYS A 176 -26.98 34.04 -22.19
C LYS A 176 -26.93 33.29 -20.85
N SER A 177 -27.54 33.83 -19.80
CA SER A 177 -27.67 33.16 -18.51
C SER A 177 -28.50 31.88 -18.63
N LEU A 178 -29.62 31.94 -19.36
CA LEU A 178 -30.51 30.80 -19.58
C LEU A 178 -29.82 29.67 -20.40
N GLU A 179 -29.05 30.03 -21.43
CA GLU A 179 -28.24 29.07 -22.18
C GLU A 179 -27.18 28.38 -21.29
N LYS A 180 -26.53 29.15 -20.42
CA LYS A 180 -25.57 28.62 -19.45
C LYS A 180 -26.23 27.64 -18.48
N THR A 181 -27.42 27.97 -17.97
CA THR A 181 -28.21 27.08 -17.10
C THR A 181 -28.57 25.78 -17.81
N ARG A 182 -29.04 25.85 -19.06
CA ARG A 182 -29.36 24.67 -19.88
C ARG A 182 -28.14 23.76 -20.07
N LEU A 183 -26.97 24.33 -20.32
CA LEU A 183 -25.73 23.57 -20.47
C LEU A 183 -25.30 22.88 -19.16
N TYR A 184 -25.54 23.51 -18.00
CA TYR A 184 -25.30 22.86 -16.72
C TYR A 184 -26.31 21.75 -16.42
N GLU A 185 -27.58 21.93 -16.78
CA GLU A 185 -28.61 20.89 -16.64
C GLU A 185 -28.31 19.67 -17.51
N GLU A 186 -27.84 19.87 -18.75
CA GLU A 186 -27.44 18.78 -19.65
C GLU A 186 -26.25 18.00 -19.08
N LYS A 187 -25.21 18.69 -18.59
CA LYS A 187 -24.08 18.05 -17.90
C LYS A 187 -24.51 17.31 -16.64
N ALA A 188 -25.42 17.88 -15.85
CA ALA A 188 -25.95 17.22 -14.65
C ALA A 188 -26.66 15.91 -15.01
N ARG A 189 -27.43 15.89 -16.11
CA ARG A 189 -28.10 14.70 -16.63
C ARG A 189 -27.11 13.64 -17.12
N GLU A 190 -26.08 14.04 -17.85
CA GLU A 190 -24.99 13.12 -18.27
C GLU A 190 -24.30 12.47 -17.06
N PHE A 191 -24.03 13.26 -16.02
CA PHE A 191 -23.45 12.74 -14.78
C PHE A 191 -24.39 11.76 -14.08
N GLU A 192 -25.68 12.08 -13.97
CA GLU A 192 -26.68 11.20 -13.37
C GLU A 192 -26.81 9.85 -14.11
N GLU A 193 -26.83 9.88 -15.45
CA GLU A 193 -26.85 8.66 -16.26
C GLU A 193 -25.57 7.83 -16.09
N SER A 194 -24.41 8.48 -16.04
CA SER A 194 -23.13 7.81 -15.77
C SER A 194 -23.08 7.16 -14.39
N PHE A 195 -23.67 7.82 -13.38
CA PHE A 195 -23.74 7.33 -12.02
C PHE A 195 -24.66 6.10 -11.93
N LYS A 196 -25.84 6.17 -12.56
CA LYS A 196 -26.77 5.05 -12.64
C LYS A 196 -26.16 3.82 -13.30
N LYS A 197 -25.42 4.00 -14.41
CA LYS A 197 -24.68 2.92 -15.06
C LYS A 197 -23.59 2.33 -14.17
N SER A 198 -22.92 3.17 -13.36
CA SER A 198 -21.94 2.68 -12.38
C SER A 198 -22.60 1.87 -11.27
N GLU A 199 -23.77 2.30 -10.79
CA GLU A 199 -24.54 1.60 -9.76
C GLU A 199 -24.99 0.21 -10.23
N GLU A 200 -25.48 0.11 -11.47
CA GLU A 200 -25.83 -1.17 -12.11
C GLU A 200 -24.62 -2.12 -12.22
N ASN A 201 -23.45 -1.59 -12.61
CA ASN A 201 -22.21 -2.38 -12.65
C ASN A 201 -21.77 -2.85 -11.25
N CYS A 202 -21.92 -2.01 -10.23
CA CYS A 202 -21.63 -2.39 -8.84
C CYS A 202 -22.59 -3.49 -8.35
N ALA A 203 -23.89 -3.38 -8.65
CA ALA A 203 -24.86 -4.40 -8.31
C ALA A 203 -24.54 -5.76 -8.97
N TRP A 204 -24.14 -5.75 -10.24
CA TRP A 204 -23.69 -6.95 -10.94
C TRP A 204 -22.44 -7.58 -10.31
N LEU A 205 -21.45 -6.77 -9.91
CA LEU A 205 -20.25 -7.25 -9.23
C LEU A 205 -20.56 -7.86 -7.84
N ILE A 206 -21.53 -7.31 -7.11
CA ILE A 206 -21.96 -7.83 -5.82
C ILE A 206 -22.59 -9.23 -6.00
N ASP A 207 -23.49 -9.40 -6.96
CA ASP A 207 -24.11 -10.70 -7.29
C ASP A 207 -23.06 -11.75 -7.68
N GLU A 208 -22.07 -11.36 -8.48
CA GLU A 208 -20.97 -12.24 -8.87
C GLU A 208 -20.12 -12.65 -7.66
N VAL A 209 -19.78 -11.72 -6.76
CA VAL A 209 -19.03 -12.01 -5.53
C VAL A 209 -19.81 -12.96 -4.61
N GLU A 210 -21.14 -12.81 -4.50
CA GLU A 210 -21.97 -13.73 -3.72
C GLU A 210 -21.95 -15.16 -4.31
N LYS A 211 -22.01 -15.30 -5.64
CA LYS A 211 -21.86 -16.61 -6.30
C LYS A 211 -20.51 -17.26 -6.01
N TRP A 212 -19.42 -16.49 -6.12
CA TRP A 212 -18.07 -17.00 -5.82
C TRP A 212 -17.93 -17.37 -4.34
N LYS A 213 -18.56 -16.60 -3.44
CA LYS A 213 -18.58 -16.92 -2.01
C LYS A 213 -19.26 -18.27 -1.75
N GLY A 214 -20.42 -18.52 -2.36
CA GLY A 214 -21.11 -19.82 -2.28
C GLY A 214 -20.24 -20.98 -2.77
N ALA A 215 -19.60 -20.83 -3.93
CA ALA A 215 -18.70 -21.86 -4.47
C ALA A 215 -17.49 -22.15 -3.56
N VAL A 216 -16.94 -21.13 -2.90
CA VAL A 216 -15.84 -21.30 -1.93
C VAL A 216 -16.30 -22.00 -0.66
N GLU A 217 -17.52 -21.75 -0.19
CA GLU A 217 -18.11 -22.45 0.96
C GLU A 217 -18.37 -23.93 0.64
N ASP A 218 -18.86 -24.24 -0.57
CA ASP A 218 -19.05 -25.63 -1.02
C ASP A 218 -17.73 -26.41 -1.09
N GLU A 219 -16.68 -25.82 -1.66
CA GLU A 219 -15.35 -26.45 -1.74
C GLU A 219 -14.71 -26.63 -0.34
N ARG A 220 -14.95 -25.68 0.58
CA ARG A 220 -14.54 -25.82 1.98
C ARG A 220 -15.22 -27.02 2.63
N GLY A 221 -16.53 -27.20 2.42
CA GLY A 221 -17.27 -28.35 2.94
C GLY A 221 -16.76 -29.69 2.40
N LYS A 222 -16.42 -29.77 1.10
CA LYS A 222 -15.79 -30.96 0.50
C LYS A 222 -14.43 -31.26 1.12
N LYS A 223 -13.61 -30.23 1.33
CA LYS A 223 -12.29 -30.37 1.96
C LYS A 223 -12.40 -30.91 3.39
N GLU A 224 -13.31 -30.37 4.21
CA GLU A 224 -13.54 -30.83 5.58
C GLU A 224 -14.01 -32.30 5.62
N MET A 225 -14.88 -32.70 4.69
CA MET A 225 -15.31 -34.10 4.55
C MET A 225 -14.13 -35.02 4.18
N MET A 226 -13.26 -34.60 3.25
CA MET A 226 -12.08 -35.35 2.86
C MET A 226 -11.08 -35.49 4.01
N GLU A 227 -10.83 -34.42 4.76
CA GLU A 227 -9.96 -34.45 5.96
C GLU A 227 -10.49 -35.42 7.01
N LYS A 228 -11.80 -35.42 7.27
CA LYS A 228 -12.44 -36.37 8.20
C LYS A 228 -12.29 -37.83 7.72
N ASN A 229 -12.46 -38.07 6.42
CA ASN A 229 -12.27 -39.40 5.84
C ASN A 229 -10.81 -39.86 5.91
N MET A 230 -9.84 -38.97 5.66
CA MET A 230 -8.42 -39.27 5.80
C MET A 230 -8.03 -39.58 7.25
N LEU A 231 -8.56 -38.82 8.21
CA LEU A 231 -8.31 -39.05 9.63
C LEU A 231 -8.86 -40.41 10.08
N LYS A 232 -10.07 -40.76 9.64
CA LYS A 232 -10.65 -42.10 9.87
C LYS A 232 -9.79 -43.20 9.26
N ALA A 233 -9.35 -43.04 8.01
CA ALA A 233 -8.48 -44.01 7.35
C ALA A 233 -7.12 -44.18 8.06
N ALA A 234 -6.56 -43.08 8.59
CA ALA A 234 -5.33 -43.11 9.37
C ALA A 234 -5.51 -43.86 10.71
N GLU A 235 -6.63 -43.67 11.41
CA GLU A 235 -6.97 -44.43 12.62
C GLU A 235 -7.17 -45.92 12.33
N GLU A 236 -7.85 -46.27 11.23
CA GLU A 236 -8.00 -47.65 10.75
C GLU A 236 -6.65 -48.29 10.35
N ALA A 237 -5.72 -47.52 9.79
CA ALA A 237 -4.37 -47.99 9.49
C ALA A 237 -3.57 -48.24 10.78
N LYS A 238 -3.62 -47.30 11.74
CA LYS A 238 -2.95 -47.40 13.03
C LYS A 238 -3.44 -48.58 13.86
N THR A 239 -4.75 -48.84 13.87
CA THR A 239 -5.33 -50.00 14.57
C THR A 239 -4.91 -51.32 13.92
N ARG A 240 -4.84 -51.38 12.58
CA ARG A 240 -4.29 -52.55 11.86
C ARG A 240 -2.80 -52.78 12.17
N GLU A 241 -2.00 -51.73 12.15
CA GLU A 241 -0.57 -51.80 12.47
C GLU A 241 -0.34 -52.30 13.90
N ASN A 242 -1.08 -51.77 14.87
CA ASN A 242 -1.03 -52.24 16.26
C ASN A 242 -1.45 -53.71 16.40
N SER A 243 -2.45 -54.17 15.64
CA SER A 243 -2.86 -55.57 15.59
C SER A 243 -1.77 -56.49 15.02
N ILE A 244 -1.08 -56.06 13.96
CA ILE A 244 0.05 -56.81 13.40
C ILE A 244 1.20 -56.88 14.41
N LEU A 245 1.51 -55.77 15.09
CA LEU A 245 2.57 -55.72 16.08
C LEU A 245 2.31 -56.69 17.25
N THR A 246 1.07 -56.79 17.76
CA THR A 246 0.74 -57.74 18.82
C THR A 246 0.83 -59.19 18.35
N MET A 247 0.44 -59.49 17.10
CA MET A 247 0.64 -60.81 16.52
C MET A 247 2.12 -61.19 16.40
N LEU A 248 2.98 -60.26 15.96
CA LEU A 248 4.42 -60.48 15.87
C LEU A 248 5.05 -60.75 17.25
N GLN A 249 4.69 -59.94 18.25
CA GLN A 249 5.13 -60.16 19.63
C GLN A 249 4.72 -61.53 20.16
N HIS A 250 3.48 -61.98 19.86
CA HIS A 250 3.02 -63.32 20.23
C HIS A 250 3.85 -64.42 19.58
N LYS A 251 4.19 -64.29 18.29
CA LYS A 251 5.04 -65.24 17.56
C LYS A 251 6.47 -65.29 18.09
N ASP A 252 7.04 -64.16 18.49
CA ASP A 252 8.35 -64.13 19.13
C ASP A 252 8.36 -64.93 20.46
N PHE A 253 7.29 -64.83 21.25
CA PHE A 253 7.14 -65.63 22.47
C PHE A 253 7.00 -67.14 22.17
N GLU A 254 6.24 -67.53 21.14
CA GLU A 254 6.14 -68.93 20.71
C GLU A 254 7.52 -69.48 20.27
N ILE A 255 8.25 -68.73 19.44
CA ILE A 255 9.59 -69.08 18.97
C ILE A 255 10.54 -69.23 20.17
N PHE A 256 10.50 -68.29 21.11
CA PHE A 256 11.31 -68.36 22.33
C PHE A 256 11.00 -69.62 23.16
N ALA A 257 9.71 -69.95 23.34
CA ALA A 257 9.29 -71.15 24.07
C ALA A 257 9.75 -72.44 23.37
N LEU A 258 9.67 -72.52 22.05
CA LEU A 258 10.18 -73.65 21.26
C LEU A 258 11.70 -73.78 21.37
N ASN A 259 12.45 -72.69 21.25
CA ASN A 259 13.90 -72.68 21.42
C ASN A 259 14.33 -73.12 22.82
N MET A 260 13.58 -72.72 23.86
CA MET A 260 13.79 -73.21 25.23
C MET A 260 13.57 -74.71 25.37
N LYS A 261 12.51 -75.27 24.74
CA LYS A 261 12.28 -76.72 24.70
C LYS A 261 13.42 -77.46 23.99
N LEU A 262 13.89 -76.94 22.86
CA LEU A 262 14.95 -77.55 22.06
C LEU A 262 16.33 -77.51 22.76
N ARG A 263 16.61 -76.45 23.54
CA ARG A 263 17.80 -76.41 24.41
C ARG A 263 17.72 -77.46 25.51
N LYS A 264 16.56 -77.66 26.13
CA LYS A 264 16.38 -78.70 27.16
C LYS A 264 16.64 -80.10 26.59
N SER A 265 16.13 -80.42 25.39
CA SER A 265 16.35 -81.75 24.78
C SER A 265 17.81 -82.01 24.42
N ARG A 266 18.56 -81.01 23.93
CA ARG A 266 20.00 -81.15 23.65
C ARG A 266 20.87 -81.40 24.90
N VAL A 267 20.49 -80.84 26.04
CA VAL A 267 21.20 -81.10 27.32
C VAL A 267 21.03 -82.57 27.76
N PHE A 268 19.89 -83.20 27.45
CA PHE A 268 19.70 -84.63 27.70
C PHE A 268 20.50 -85.52 26.74
N GLU A 269 20.63 -85.15 25.47
CA GLU A 269 21.40 -85.94 24.48
C GLU A 269 22.90 -86.02 24.81
N ILE A 270 23.51 -84.90 25.26
CA ILE A 270 24.92 -84.87 25.68
C ILE A 270 25.16 -85.68 26.99
N SER A 271 24.12 -85.89 27.80
CA SER A 271 24.21 -86.72 29.01
C SER A 271 24.05 -88.22 28.76
N VAL A 272 23.53 -88.61 27.59
CA VAL A 272 23.35 -90.02 27.20
C VAL A 272 24.56 -90.53 26.39
N GLU A 273 25.23 -89.68 25.61
CA GLU A 273 26.44 -90.06 24.86
C GLU A 273 27.71 -90.17 25.72
N ASN A 274 27.72 -89.58 26.92
CA ASN A 274 28.80 -89.76 27.91
C ASN A 274 28.66 -91.02 28.78
N ARG A 275 27.87 -92.00 28.34
CA ARG A 275 27.81 -93.36 28.92
C ARG A 275 28.51 -94.41 28.06
N ILE A 276 29.56 -94.04 27.33
CA ILE A 276 30.58 -95.02 26.95
C ILE A 276 31.52 -95.18 28.16
N MET A 277 31.41 -96.33 28.82
CA MET A 277 32.32 -96.76 29.88
C MET A 277 33.76 -96.80 29.35
N CYS A 278 34.60 -95.86 29.77
CA CYS A 278 36.04 -96.10 29.84
C CYS A 278 36.33 -97.00 31.06
N GLN A 279 36.00 -98.29 30.96
CA GLN A 279 36.65 -99.31 31.77
C GLN A 279 37.98 -99.69 31.11
N GLY A 280 39.02 -99.68 31.93
CA GLY A 280 40.40 -99.67 31.49
C GLY A 280 40.86 -100.90 30.72
N VAL A 281 41.77 -100.65 29.79
CA VAL A 281 42.75 -101.62 29.34
C VAL A 281 44.14 -101.03 29.60
N LYS A 282 44.76 -101.45 30.71
CA LYS A 282 46.21 -101.42 30.87
C LYS A 282 46.79 -102.36 29.80
N LYS A 283 47.36 -101.81 28.74
CA LYS A 283 48.46 -102.46 28.02
C LYS A 283 49.55 -101.43 27.77
N LYS A 284 50.71 -101.68 28.37
CA LYS A 284 52.01 -101.16 27.93
C LYS A 284 52.14 -101.43 26.42
N TRP A 285 52.83 -100.54 25.73
CA TRP A 285 53.74 -100.69 24.57
C TRP A 285 53.94 -99.24 24.07
N ASP A 286 54.94 -98.55 24.59
CA ASP A 286 56.23 -98.35 23.91
C ASP A 286 56.10 -97.84 22.46
N LYS A 287 56.53 -96.58 22.31
CA LYS A 287 57.13 -95.93 21.13
C LYS A 287 56.55 -96.33 19.75
N ASN A 288 55.75 -95.43 19.18
CA ASN A 288 56.14 -94.67 17.98
C ASN A 288 55.07 -93.61 17.67
N PHE A 289 55.53 -92.37 17.48
CA PHE A 289 54.74 -91.29 16.88
C PHE A 289 54.48 -91.65 15.42
N GLU A 290 53.20 -91.80 15.07
CA GLU A 290 52.77 -91.68 13.68
C GLU A 290 51.56 -90.75 13.62
N THR A 291 51.82 -89.60 13.03
CA THR A 291 50.86 -88.64 12.49
C THR A 291 49.75 -89.34 11.72
N CYS A 292 48.54 -89.35 12.28
CA CYS A 292 47.32 -89.61 11.51
C CYS A 292 46.82 -88.29 10.90
N LYS A 293 46.86 -88.27 9.57
CA LYS A 293 46.32 -87.26 8.67
C LYS A 293 44.78 -87.24 8.68
N GLU A 294 44.27 -86.07 8.30
CA GLU A 294 43.06 -85.86 7.49
C GLU A 294 41.75 -86.52 7.94
N ILE A 295 40.92 -85.73 8.63
CA ILE A 295 39.53 -85.59 8.20
C ILE A 295 39.24 -84.09 8.07
N ASN A 296 39.15 -83.65 6.82
CA ASN A 296 38.72 -82.33 6.39
C ASN A 296 37.29 -82.06 6.87
N ILE A 297 37.13 -81.13 7.81
CA ILE A 297 35.87 -80.39 7.96
C ILE A 297 36.18 -78.95 7.60
N GLU A 298 35.97 -78.65 6.33
CA GLU A 298 36.10 -77.34 5.74
C GLU A 298 34.95 -76.46 6.26
N ILE A 299 35.23 -75.67 7.28
CA ILE A 299 34.37 -74.57 7.71
C ILE A 299 34.47 -73.50 6.60
N LEU A 300 33.47 -73.49 5.73
CA LEU A 300 33.22 -72.44 4.74
C LEU A 300 33.07 -71.08 5.44
N ARG A 301 34.20 -70.40 5.62
CA ARG A 301 34.27 -68.95 5.80
C ARG A 301 33.95 -68.31 4.45
N THR A 302 32.76 -67.73 4.32
CA THR A 302 32.46 -66.78 3.23
C THR A 302 33.40 -65.58 3.36
N LYS A 303 34.45 -65.60 2.53
CA LYS A 303 35.33 -64.47 2.27
C LYS A 303 34.58 -63.43 1.44
N ASN A 304 34.81 -62.18 1.83
CA ASN A 304 34.55 -60.96 1.09
C ASN A 304 34.86 -61.12 -0.41
N LEU A 305 33.87 -60.82 -1.27
CA LEU A 305 34.11 -60.59 -2.68
C LEU A 305 34.49 -59.12 -2.87
N THR A 306 35.75 -58.92 -3.22
CA THR A 306 36.29 -57.69 -3.81
C THR A 306 35.91 -57.61 -5.28
N GLU A 307 35.70 -56.37 -5.70
CA GLU A 307 35.65 -55.87 -7.06
C GLU A 307 36.79 -56.42 -7.93
N ASP A 308 36.51 -56.78 -9.18
CA ASP A 308 37.20 -56.14 -10.31
C ASP A 308 36.56 -56.43 -11.69
N LYS A 309 36.92 -55.53 -12.60
CA LYS A 309 36.46 -55.27 -13.96
C LYS A 309 36.71 -56.42 -14.95
N GLN A 310 35.99 -56.41 -16.09
CA GLN A 310 36.54 -56.34 -17.47
C GLN A 310 35.48 -56.76 -18.53
N GLU A 311 34.99 -55.79 -19.31
CA GLU A 311 35.09 -55.61 -20.78
C GLU A 311 34.52 -56.71 -21.72
N ASN A 312 33.58 -56.22 -22.56
CA ASN A 312 33.44 -56.41 -24.03
C ASN A 312 33.23 -57.82 -24.62
N HIS A 313 32.07 -58.04 -25.28
CA HIS A 313 31.94 -57.80 -26.72
C HIS A 313 30.51 -57.99 -27.27
N ASN A 314 30.25 -57.23 -28.33
CA ASN A 314 29.04 -57.07 -29.16
C ASN A 314 28.53 -58.35 -29.86
N LEU A 315 27.23 -58.44 -30.14
CA LEU A 315 26.68 -58.41 -31.52
C LEU A 315 25.13 -58.44 -31.60
N LEU A 316 24.64 -57.66 -32.57
CA LEU A 316 23.31 -57.44 -33.16
C LEU A 316 22.23 -58.53 -33.02
N ASN A 317 20.96 -58.12 -32.82
CA ASN A 317 20.00 -58.03 -33.95
C ASN A 317 18.69 -57.27 -33.61
N GLU A 318 18.05 -56.83 -34.69
CA GLU A 318 17.00 -55.82 -34.89
C GLU A 318 15.61 -56.08 -34.27
N GLY A 319 14.82 -55.02 -34.09
CA GLY A 319 13.34 -55.12 -34.08
C GLY A 319 12.57 -54.14 -33.18
N SER A 320 12.30 -52.95 -33.73
CA SER A 320 11.07 -52.14 -33.63
C SER A 320 10.33 -51.85 -32.28
N HIS A 321 9.93 -50.57 -32.20
CA HIS A 321 8.83 -49.93 -31.45
C HIS A 321 9.08 -49.30 -30.06
N ASP A 322 8.73 -48.01 -30.03
CA ASP A 322 8.30 -47.12 -28.95
C ASP A 322 9.29 -46.59 -27.90
N LEU A 323 9.45 -45.26 -27.95
CA LEU A 323 10.28 -44.42 -27.09
C LEU A 323 9.74 -44.36 -25.67
N ASN A 324 10.23 -45.27 -24.83
CA ASN A 324 10.32 -45.09 -23.38
C ASN A 324 11.62 -44.32 -23.04
N ILE A 325 11.49 -43.22 -22.32
CA ILE A 325 12.63 -42.49 -21.73
C ILE A 325 13.03 -43.23 -20.45
N ASP A 326 14.03 -44.10 -20.57
CA ASP A 326 14.68 -44.77 -19.45
C ASP A 326 15.70 -43.81 -18.81
N LEU A 327 15.30 -43.18 -17.70
CA LEU A 327 16.18 -42.38 -16.88
C LEU A 327 17.05 -43.32 -16.02
N LYS A 328 18.27 -43.53 -16.47
CA LYS A 328 19.31 -44.34 -15.80
C LYS A 328 19.79 -43.66 -14.51
N ILE A 329 19.06 -43.85 -13.42
CA ILE A 329 19.50 -43.49 -12.06
C ILE A 329 20.50 -44.55 -11.58
N SER A 330 21.77 -44.17 -11.53
CA SER A 330 22.85 -44.92 -10.91
C SER A 330 22.57 -45.19 -9.43
N LYS A 331 22.63 -46.47 -9.04
CA LYS A 331 22.47 -46.97 -7.68
C LYS A 331 23.56 -46.45 -6.74
N THR A 332 23.13 -45.78 -5.67
CA THR A 332 23.79 -45.83 -4.35
C THR A 332 22.71 -46.09 -3.29
N GLU A 333 22.72 -47.33 -2.82
CA GLU A 333 22.46 -47.81 -1.45
C GLU A 333 21.24 -47.31 -0.65
N ASN A 334 20.34 -48.29 -0.46
CA ASN A 334 19.65 -48.62 0.79
C ASN A 334 18.67 -47.60 1.36
N LEU A 335 17.44 -47.62 0.83
CA LEU A 335 16.24 -47.40 1.62
C LEU A 335 15.08 -48.24 1.06
N CYS A 336 14.71 -49.25 1.86
CA CYS A 336 13.43 -49.93 1.93
C CYS A 336 12.69 -50.21 0.62
N VAL A 337 13.10 -51.28 -0.06
CA VAL A 337 12.18 -52.09 -0.87
C VAL A 337 11.20 -52.77 0.10
N TYR A 338 10.05 -52.15 0.32
CA TYR A 338 8.90 -52.88 0.84
C TYR A 338 8.43 -53.81 -0.28
N ASN A 339 8.44 -55.11 0.01
CA ASN A 339 7.77 -56.11 -0.81
C ASN A 339 6.29 -55.75 -0.89
N ILE A 340 5.89 -55.15 -2.03
CA ILE A 340 4.49 -55.06 -2.43
C ILE A 340 4.10 -56.46 -2.89
N GLU A 341 3.79 -57.29 -1.91
CA GLU A 341 3.15 -58.57 -2.12
C GLU A 341 1.75 -58.28 -2.69
N LYS A 342 1.49 -58.85 -3.87
CA LYS A 342 0.25 -58.82 -4.65
C LYS A 342 -1.02 -58.60 -3.82
N LEU A 343 -1.41 -57.34 -3.62
CA LEU A 343 -2.77 -56.93 -3.31
C LEU A 343 -3.39 -56.38 -4.60
N ASN A 344 -3.72 -57.31 -5.49
CA ASN A 344 -4.49 -57.06 -6.70
C ASN A 344 -5.85 -56.45 -6.29
N GLY A 345 -6.04 -55.16 -6.56
CA GLY A 345 -7.36 -54.52 -6.52
C GLY A 345 -7.43 -53.13 -5.85
N LYS A 346 -6.47 -52.72 -5.02
CA LYS A 346 -6.54 -51.41 -4.31
C LYS A 346 -5.37 -50.46 -4.54
N ALA A 347 -4.29 -50.91 -5.18
CA ALA A 347 -3.16 -50.05 -5.50
C ALA A 347 -3.47 -49.06 -6.64
N GLU A 348 -4.40 -49.42 -7.53
CA GLU A 348 -4.74 -48.61 -8.72
C GLU A 348 -5.52 -47.35 -8.35
N GLU A 349 -6.41 -47.42 -7.36
CA GLU A 349 -7.15 -46.26 -6.82
C GLU A 349 -6.20 -45.25 -6.13
N SER A 350 -5.18 -45.73 -5.42
CA SER A 350 -4.21 -44.85 -4.76
C SER A 350 -3.36 -44.08 -5.76
N TRP A 351 -2.99 -44.68 -6.89
CA TRP A 351 -2.26 -44.00 -7.97
C TRP A 351 -3.12 -42.96 -8.69
N GLN A 352 -4.43 -43.20 -8.83
CA GLN A 352 -5.35 -42.23 -9.40
C GLN A 352 -5.46 -40.97 -8.52
N VAL A 353 -5.54 -41.11 -7.19
CA VAL A 353 -5.59 -39.97 -6.26
C VAL A 353 -4.30 -39.15 -6.33
N VAL A 354 -3.13 -39.78 -6.38
CA VAL A 354 -1.85 -39.07 -6.53
C VAL A 354 -1.79 -38.30 -7.85
N ASN A 355 -2.27 -38.89 -8.95
CA ASN A 355 -2.33 -38.22 -10.25
C ASN A 355 -3.29 -37.01 -10.26
N ILE A 356 -4.40 -37.08 -9.53
CA ILE A 356 -5.32 -35.94 -9.36
C ILE A 356 -4.63 -34.81 -8.61
N ILE A 357 -3.94 -35.12 -7.50
CA ILE A 357 -3.22 -34.13 -6.69
C ILE A 357 -2.10 -33.47 -7.50
N ILE A 358 -1.34 -34.25 -8.30
CA ILE A 358 -0.29 -33.71 -9.17
C ILE A 358 -0.90 -32.74 -10.20
N LYS A 359 -1.99 -33.12 -10.87
CA LYS A 359 -2.69 -32.24 -11.83
C LYS A 359 -3.21 -30.97 -11.17
N GLU A 360 -3.77 -31.06 -9.96
CA GLU A 360 -4.27 -29.90 -9.24
C GLU A 360 -3.15 -28.95 -8.82
N LYS A 361 -2.02 -29.49 -8.32
CA LYS A 361 -0.83 -28.71 -8.02
C LYS A 361 -0.30 -27.95 -9.24
N GLU A 362 -0.29 -28.59 -10.41
CA GLU A 362 0.11 -27.94 -11.66
C GLU A 362 -0.85 -26.83 -12.09
N VAL A 363 -2.15 -27.01 -11.90
CA VAL A 363 -3.17 -25.99 -12.19
C VAL A 363 -3.02 -24.79 -11.25
N LEU A 364 -2.84 -25.03 -9.95
CA LEU A 364 -2.62 -23.96 -8.97
C LEU A 364 -1.32 -23.21 -9.24
N SER A 365 -0.25 -23.91 -9.59
CA SER A 365 1.04 -23.29 -9.94
C SER A 365 0.91 -22.39 -11.19
N ARG A 366 0.14 -22.84 -12.20
CA ARG A 366 -0.17 -22.01 -13.38
C ARG A 366 -0.99 -20.77 -13.03
N LYS A 367 -2.02 -20.90 -12.19
CA LYS A 367 -2.83 -19.75 -11.71
C LYS A 367 -2.00 -18.74 -10.93
N LEU A 368 -1.10 -19.21 -10.07
CA LEU A 368 -0.19 -18.36 -9.30
C LEU A 368 0.75 -17.59 -10.23
N PHE A 369 1.35 -18.28 -11.20
CA PHE A 369 2.19 -17.64 -12.22
C PHE A 369 1.43 -16.60 -13.06
N GLU A 370 0.19 -16.91 -13.47
CA GLU A 370 -0.65 -15.96 -14.21
C GLU A 370 -1.01 -14.72 -13.38
N ALA A 371 -1.28 -14.90 -12.08
CA ALA A 371 -1.54 -13.79 -11.16
C ALA A 371 -0.30 -12.91 -10.97
N GLU A 372 0.89 -13.51 -10.78
CA GLU A 372 2.16 -12.78 -10.70
C GLU A 372 2.47 -12.01 -11.99
N ALA A 373 2.19 -12.61 -13.16
CA ALA A 373 2.33 -11.94 -14.45
C ALA A 373 1.37 -10.74 -14.58
N LYS A 374 0.10 -10.89 -14.16
CA LYS A 374 -0.89 -9.79 -14.16
C LYS A 374 -0.48 -8.66 -13.22
N ILE A 375 0.00 -8.97 -12.01
CA ILE A 375 0.49 -7.98 -11.05
C ILE A 375 1.71 -7.24 -11.60
N SER A 376 2.63 -7.96 -12.23
CA SER A 376 3.82 -7.37 -12.85
C SER A 376 3.46 -6.45 -14.02
N ALA A 377 2.52 -6.86 -14.87
CA ALA A 377 2.00 -6.02 -15.96
C ALA A 377 1.30 -4.76 -15.45
N PHE A 378 0.55 -4.85 -14.34
CA PHE A 378 -0.08 -3.70 -13.70
C PHE A 378 0.96 -2.72 -13.13
N LYS A 379 1.98 -3.24 -12.42
CA LYS A 379 3.10 -2.42 -11.91
C LYS A 379 3.83 -1.70 -13.05
N LEU A 380 4.14 -2.40 -14.14
CA LEU A 380 4.78 -1.80 -15.31
C LEU A 380 3.96 -0.66 -15.91
N ARG A 381 2.65 -0.84 -16.09
CA ARG A 381 1.77 0.24 -16.61
C ARG A 381 1.73 1.45 -15.68
N ALA A 382 1.63 1.23 -14.37
CA ALA A 382 1.61 2.32 -13.39
C ALA A 382 2.95 3.10 -13.38
N LEU A 383 4.08 2.40 -13.51
CA LEU A 383 5.40 3.02 -13.63
C LEU A 383 5.54 3.84 -14.92
N GLU A 384 5.07 3.30 -16.04
CA GLU A 384 5.08 3.99 -17.33
C GLU A 384 4.19 5.25 -17.30
N GLU A 385 3.04 5.19 -16.64
CA GLU A 385 2.17 6.35 -16.44
C GLU A 385 2.85 7.47 -15.62
N ILE A 386 3.51 7.10 -14.52
CA ILE A 386 4.29 8.05 -13.70
C ILE A 386 5.39 8.69 -14.55
N ASP A 387 6.13 7.90 -15.33
CA ASP A 387 7.23 8.42 -16.14
C ASP A 387 6.73 9.37 -17.24
N ASN A 388 5.65 9.01 -17.93
CA ASN A 388 5.03 9.86 -18.93
C ASN A 388 4.56 11.19 -18.33
N LYS A 389 4.00 11.19 -17.13
CA LYS A 389 3.58 12.43 -16.45
C LYS A 389 4.76 13.27 -15.99
N VAL A 390 5.80 12.66 -15.43
CA VAL A 390 7.03 13.39 -15.04
C VAL A 390 7.69 14.02 -16.27
N ARG A 391 7.83 13.25 -17.36
CA ARG A 391 8.39 13.74 -18.62
C ARG A 391 7.58 14.90 -19.18
N LYS A 392 6.25 14.74 -19.29
CA LYS A 392 5.34 15.81 -19.74
C LYS A 392 5.45 17.07 -18.88
N PHE A 393 5.54 16.92 -17.56
CA PHE A 393 5.73 18.04 -16.64
C PHE A 393 7.06 18.79 -16.90
N LEU A 394 8.16 18.06 -17.10
CA LEU A 394 9.48 18.65 -17.39
C LEU A 394 9.53 19.30 -18.78
N SER A 395 8.89 18.70 -19.78
CA SER A 395 8.76 19.28 -21.12
C SER A 395 7.99 20.59 -21.12
N ASN A 396 6.92 20.70 -20.32
CA ASN A 396 6.19 21.96 -20.15
C ASN A 396 7.08 23.09 -19.58
N LEU A 397 8.09 22.73 -18.78
CA LEU A 397 9.07 23.68 -18.22
C LEU A 397 10.29 23.93 -19.12
N LYS A 398 10.35 23.27 -20.29
CA LYS A 398 11.48 23.27 -21.23
C LYS A 398 12.79 22.82 -20.60
N ILE A 399 12.73 21.78 -19.76
CA ILE A 399 13.89 21.18 -19.10
C ILE A 399 13.91 19.67 -19.32
N ASP A 400 13.79 19.28 -20.59
CA ASP A 400 13.91 17.88 -21.00
C ASP A 400 15.27 17.32 -20.54
N ASN A 401 15.27 16.07 -20.08
CA ASN A 401 16.45 15.38 -19.52
C ASN A 401 17.01 15.93 -18.20
N PHE A 402 16.29 16.83 -17.53
CA PHE A 402 16.68 17.29 -16.19
C PHE A 402 16.55 16.23 -15.10
N ALA A 403 15.66 15.24 -15.31
CA ALA A 403 15.48 14.09 -14.44
C ALA A 403 15.94 12.81 -15.14
N THR A 404 16.60 11.93 -14.39
CA THR A 404 17.00 10.59 -14.85
C THR A 404 16.47 9.52 -13.91
N ILE A 405 15.89 8.45 -14.44
CA ILE A 405 15.36 7.34 -13.65
C ILE A 405 16.56 6.54 -13.11
N CYS A 406 16.65 6.36 -11.80
CA CYS A 406 17.66 5.53 -11.15
C CYS A 406 17.13 4.13 -10.81
N ASN A 407 15.90 4.05 -10.32
CA ASN A 407 15.19 2.82 -9.97
C ASN A 407 13.69 3.08 -10.17
N GLU A 408 12.85 2.04 -10.21
CA GLU A 408 11.42 2.09 -10.58
C GLU A 408 10.70 3.41 -10.21
N LEU A 409 10.76 3.84 -8.95
CA LEU A 409 10.15 5.09 -8.47
C LEU A 409 11.17 6.16 -8.03
N VAL A 410 12.47 5.93 -8.20
CA VAL A 410 13.54 6.83 -7.75
C VAL A 410 14.09 7.61 -8.93
N TYR A 411 13.87 8.92 -8.93
CA TYR A 411 14.40 9.86 -9.91
C TYR A 411 15.61 10.61 -9.34
N ASN A 412 16.62 10.83 -10.16
CA ASN A 412 17.72 11.75 -9.86
C ASN A 412 17.45 13.09 -10.56
N ILE A 413 17.16 14.11 -9.77
CA ILE A 413 16.78 15.46 -10.20
C ILE A 413 17.80 16.42 -9.60
N ALA A 414 18.55 17.15 -10.44
CA ALA A 414 19.56 18.10 -9.97
C ALA A 414 20.57 17.54 -8.94
N ASN A 415 20.94 16.25 -9.07
CA ASN A 415 21.79 15.48 -8.14
C ASN A 415 21.12 15.00 -6.84
N LYS A 416 19.79 15.15 -6.69
CA LYS A 416 19.03 14.61 -5.57
C LYS A 416 18.24 13.38 -6.00
N LYS A 417 18.39 12.28 -5.27
CA LYS A 417 17.53 11.10 -5.42
C LYS A 417 16.21 11.33 -4.71
N VAL A 418 15.12 11.21 -5.44
CA VAL A 418 13.76 11.50 -4.96
C VAL A 418 12.84 10.36 -5.34
N ASN A 419 12.04 9.87 -4.39
CA ASN A 419 10.99 8.91 -4.68
C ASN A 419 9.77 9.67 -5.23
N VAL A 420 9.31 9.31 -6.43
CA VAL A 420 8.16 9.95 -7.10
C VAL A 420 7.02 8.95 -7.16
N PHE A 421 5.79 9.40 -6.92
CA PHE A 421 4.59 8.58 -7.00
C PHE A 421 3.37 9.42 -7.39
N LEU A 422 2.33 8.76 -7.89
CA LEU A 422 1.09 9.40 -8.32
C LEU A 422 0.00 9.22 -7.25
N LYS A 423 -0.72 10.29 -6.91
CA LYS A 423 -1.91 10.24 -6.05
C LYS A 423 -2.96 11.21 -6.58
N ASN A 424 -4.16 10.72 -6.88
CA ASN A 424 -5.27 11.50 -7.44
C ASN A 424 -4.83 12.31 -8.67
N ASP A 425 -4.20 11.64 -9.63
CA ASP A 425 -3.68 12.24 -10.86
C ASP A 425 -2.52 13.25 -10.70
N VAL A 426 -2.15 13.60 -9.46
CA VAL A 426 -1.09 14.57 -9.14
C VAL A 426 0.21 13.86 -8.76
N ILE A 427 1.33 14.35 -9.30
CA ILE A 427 2.67 13.83 -9.02
C ILE A 427 3.14 14.36 -7.66
N TYR A 428 3.51 13.45 -6.77
CA TYR A 428 4.14 13.75 -5.49
C TYR A 428 5.57 13.20 -5.47
N CYS A 429 6.39 13.79 -4.61
CA CYS A 429 7.73 13.30 -4.34
C CYS A 429 7.98 13.24 -2.82
N LYS A 430 8.73 12.23 -2.40
CA LYS A 430 9.20 12.08 -1.03
C LYS A 430 10.68 12.44 -0.97
N VAL A 431 10.97 13.50 -0.22
CA VAL A 431 12.33 14.01 0.01
C VAL A 431 12.61 13.88 1.50
N GLY A 432 13.44 12.90 1.87
CA GLY A 432 13.63 12.52 3.27
C GLY A 432 12.33 12.02 3.90
N GLY A 433 11.88 12.68 4.98
CA GLY A 433 10.64 12.32 5.69
C GLY A 433 9.36 12.97 5.15
N ALA A 434 9.47 14.04 4.34
CA ALA A 434 8.32 14.82 3.90
C ALA A 434 7.85 14.41 2.49
N VAL A 435 6.54 14.42 2.30
CA VAL A 435 5.89 14.27 0.98
C VAL A 435 5.46 15.65 0.50
N LYS A 436 5.86 16.03 -0.71
CA LYS A 436 5.53 17.32 -1.32
C LYS A 436 5.04 17.11 -2.75
N LYS A 437 4.21 18.03 -3.26
CA LYS A 437 3.84 18.06 -4.69
C LYS A 437 5.10 18.23 -5.53
N PHE A 438 5.20 17.52 -6.65
CA PHE A 438 6.39 17.54 -7.51
C PHE A 438 6.72 18.94 -8.01
N ASP A 439 5.70 19.70 -8.45
CA ASP A 439 5.85 21.10 -8.86
C ASP A 439 6.46 21.99 -7.77
N TYR A 440 5.96 21.86 -6.55
CA TYR A 440 6.48 22.60 -5.40
C TYR A 440 7.94 22.24 -5.12
N PHE A 441 8.31 20.96 -5.19
CA PHE A 441 9.70 20.51 -5.01
C PHE A 441 10.64 21.10 -6.07
N ILE A 442 10.24 21.06 -7.35
CA ILE A 442 11.03 21.63 -8.46
C ILE A 442 11.25 23.13 -8.24
N LYS A 443 10.19 23.88 -7.90
CA LYS A 443 10.26 25.32 -7.64
C LYS A 443 11.10 25.69 -6.42
N SER A 444 10.98 24.95 -5.32
CA SER A 444 11.60 25.30 -4.04
C SER A 444 13.01 24.76 -3.85
N HIS A 445 13.33 23.58 -4.40
CA HIS A 445 14.61 22.89 -4.13
C HIS A 445 15.53 22.78 -5.35
N CYS A 446 15.03 23.12 -6.54
CA CYS A 446 15.77 22.98 -7.80
C CYS A 446 15.77 24.27 -8.66
N SER A 447 15.29 25.41 -8.16
CA SER A 447 15.21 26.66 -8.92
C SER A 447 16.57 27.09 -9.48
N GLN A 448 17.61 27.10 -8.63
CA GLN A 448 18.97 27.45 -9.03
C GLN A 448 19.56 26.46 -10.04
N ASP A 449 19.28 25.16 -9.88
CA ASP A 449 19.73 24.12 -10.79
C ASP A 449 19.06 24.20 -12.16
N ILE A 450 17.77 24.58 -12.19
CA ILE A 450 17.02 24.83 -13.43
C ILE A 450 17.60 26.02 -14.19
N GLU A 451 17.92 27.12 -13.50
CA GLU A 451 18.57 28.26 -14.14
C GLU A 451 19.93 27.89 -14.71
N ASN A 452 20.74 27.13 -13.96
CA ASN A 452 22.04 26.64 -14.42
C ASN A 452 21.90 25.69 -15.62
N PHE A 453 20.89 24.83 -15.60
CA PHE A 453 20.59 23.92 -16.71
C PHE A 453 20.19 24.68 -17.97
N LYS A 454 19.30 25.66 -17.86
CA LYS A 454 18.87 26.51 -18.98
C LYS A 454 20.02 27.35 -19.54
N LYS A 455 20.89 27.90 -18.69
CA LYS A 455 22.10 28.61 -19.11
C LYS A 455 23.05 27.72 -19.92
N LYS A 456 23.28 26.48 -19.46
CA LYS A 456 24.09 25.48 -20.19
C LYS A 456 23.46 25.04 -21.50
N GLN A 457 22.14 24.92 -21.56
CA GLN A 457 21.43 24.56 -22.78
C GLN A 457 21.57 25.65 -23.84
N ASN A 458 21.49 26.92 -23.44
CA ASN A 458 21.62 28.05 -24.36
C ASN A 458 23.08 28.28 -24.81
N SER A 459 24.08 28.02 -23.95
CA SER A 459 25.49 28.16 -24.34
C SER A 459 25.93 27.12 -25.39
N ASN A 460 25.31 25.94 -25.38
CA ASN A 460 25.70 24.84 -26.28
C ASN A 460 25.06 24.89 -27.67
N ILE A 461 24.22 25.89 -27.96
CA ILE A 461 23.61 26.06 -29.30
C ILE A 461 24.55 26.78 -30.28
N GLY A 462 25.66 27.39 -29.80
CA GLY A 462 26.58 28.17 -30.63
C GLY A 462 27.91 27.51 -31.01
N GLU A 463 28.32 26.41 -30.36
CA GLU A 463 29.62 25.79 -30.64
C GLU A 463 29.44 24.55 -31.52
N ASN A 464 29.73 24.73 -32.81
CA ASN A 464 29.92 23.67 -33.80
C ASN A 464 30.68 22.49 -33.19
N TYR A 465 30.02 21.34 -33.08
CA TYR A 465 30.65 20.07 -32.76
C TYR A 465 31.64 19.71 -33.87
N HIS A 466 32.89 20.15 -33.72
CA HIS A 466 34.01 19.49 -34.35
C HIS A 466 34.05 18.06 -33.80
N LYS A 467 33.64 17.11 -34.64
CA LYS A 467 33.86 15.67 -34.49
C LYS A 467 35.34 15.39 -34.26
N ARG A 468 35.83 15.51 -33.02
CA ARG A 468 37.05 14.82 -32.61
C ARG A 468 36.62 13.46 -32.10
N PHE A 469 36.81 12.48 -32.97
CA PHE A 469 37.01 11.10 -32.56
C PHE A 469 38.09 11.06 -31.48
N TYR A 470 37.68 10.84 -30.23
CA TYR A 470 38.55 10.26 -29.23
C TYR A 470 37.84 9.05 -28.64
N THR A 471 38.40 7.92 -29.01
CA THR A 471 38.33 6.62 -28.34
C THR A 471 38.64 6.75 -26.86
N SER A 472 38.07 5.82 -26.06
CA SER A 472 38.25 5.57 -24.63
C SER A 472 37.32 6.34 -23.67
N LEU A 473 36.11 5.81 -23.48
CA LEU A 473 35.51 5.52 -22.16
C LEU A 473 34.14 4.82 -22.35
N ASP A 474 34.19 3.57 -22.83
CA ASP A 474 33.21 2.52 -22.50
C ASP A 474 33.90 1.69 -21.39
N ILE A 475 33.27 1.24 -20.30
CA ILE A 475 32.15 0.31 -20.23
C ILE A 475 31.47 0.54 -18.87
N ASP A 476 30.23 1.03 -18.87
CA ASP A 476 29.25 0.77 -17.78
C ASP A 476 27.80 1.05 -18.20
N LYS A 477 27.54 1.18 -19.51
CA LYS A 477 26.19 1.36 -20.07
C LYS A 477 25.99 0.44 -21.25
N ILE A 478 25.86 -0.85 -20.98
CA ILE A 478 25.29 -1.80 -21.95
C ILE A 478 24.10 -2.49 -21.28
N SER A 479 22.92 -2.14 -21.81
CA SER A 479 21.69 -2.92 -21.90
C SER A 479 21.15 -3.63 -20.65
N ASN A 480 20.19 -2.99 -19.98
CA ASN A 480 19.05 -3.72 -19.42
C ASN A 480 17.88 -3.62 -20.40
N SER A 481 18.04 -4.27 -21.56
CA SER A 481 16.95 -4.63 -22.45
C SER A 481 16.93 -6.15 -22.54
N ILE A 482 15.89 -6.74 -21.93
CA ILE A 482 15.25 -8.03 -22.27
C ILE A 482 16.14 -9.29 -22.07
N ILE A 483 15.73 -10.18 -21.17
CA ILE A 483 15.63 -11.65 -21.32
C ILE A 483 15.39 -12.28 -19.93
N HIS A 484 14.26 -12.99 -19.80
CA HIS A 484 14.03 -13.96 -18.74
C HIS A 484 15.17 -15.00 -18.74
N LYS A 485 16.02 -14.98 -17.70
CA LYS A 485 16.84 -16.13 -17.33
C LYS A 485 16.35 -16.64 -15.99
N THR A 486 15.80 -17.84 -16.03
CA THR A 486 15.53 -18.72 -14.91
C THR A 486 16.78 -18.83 -14.03
N PHE A 487 16.64 -18.40 -12.78
CA PHE A 487 17.70 -18.48 -11.78
C PHE A 487 17.59 -19.84 -11.10
N ASP A 488 18.37 -20.78 -11.61
CA ASP A 488 18.72 -22.01 -10.91
C ASP A 488 20.23 -21.96 -10.67
N SER A 489 20.65 -21.85 -9.41
CA SER A 489 21.98 -22.30 -8.98
C SER A 489 22.16 -22.17 -7.47
N SER A 490 22.25 -23.37 -6.87
CA SER A 490 23.16 -23.62 -5.76
C SER A 490 24.57 -23.16 -6.13
N ALA A 491 25.18 -22.31 -5.31
CA ALA A 491 26.61 -22.02 -5.38
C ALA A 491 27.20 -21.75 -3.98
N ARG A 492 27.66 -22.84 -3.39
CA ARG A 492 28.86 -23.01 -2.55
C ARG A 492 29.59 -21.72 -2.13
N ALA A 493 29.41 -21.35 -0.85
CA ALA A 493 30.19 -20.32 -0.18
C ALA A 493 31.67 -20.71 -0.04
N LYS A 494 32.58 -19.82 -0.47
CA LYS A 494 34.01 -19.86 -0.11
C LYS A 494 34.26 -18.83 0.99
N SER A 495 34.68 -19.33 2.15
CA SER A 495 35.12 -18.55 3.31
C SER A 495 36.44 -17.83 3.01
N SER A 496 36.49 -16.50 3.19
CA SER A 496 37.76 -15.79 3.33
C SER A 496 38.01 -15.48 4.81
N LYS A 497 39.14 -15.95 5.31
CA LYS A 497 39.63 -15.74 6.69
C LYS A 497 40.26 -14.35 6.75
N GLN A 498 39.69 -13.45 7.55
CA GLN A 498 40.40 -12.27 8.05
C GLN A 498 40.82 -12.50 9.50
N LYS A 499 42.11 -12.34 9.77
CA LYS A 499 42.72 -12.36 11.11
C LYS A 499 42.38 -11.08 11.87
N PRO A 500 42.18 -11.13 13.20
CA PRO A 500 41.98 -9.95 14.02
C PRO A 500 43.33 -9.31 14.37
N LYS A 501 43.37 -7.97 14.41
CA LYS A 501 44.42 -7.21 15.11
C LYS A 501 43.83 -6.67 16.40
N ASP A 502 44.39 -7.14 17.51
CA ASP A 502 44.28 -6.53 18.82
C ASP A 502 44.81 -5.10 18.80
N LEU A 503 44.09 -4.19 19.45
CA LEU A 503 44.67 -3.03 20.11
C LEU A 503 43.77 -2.63 21.28
N THR A 504 44.23 -3.00 22.46
CA THR A 504 43.78 -2.54 23.77
C THR A 504 44.25 -1.11 24.00
N THR A 505 43.38 -0.24 24.53
CA THR A 505 43.65 0.58 25.74
C THR A 505 42.42 1.40 26.15
N PRO A 506 42.32 1.79 27.43
CA PRO A 506 41.06 2.07 28.11
C PRO A 506 40.82 3.57 28.34
N THR A 507 39.56 3.98 28.35
CA THR A 507 39.16 5.26 28.96
C THR A 507 38.02 5.09 29.94
N ARG A 508 38.20 5.77 31.06
CA ARG A 508 37.66 5.53 32.40
C ARG A 508 36.59 6.58 32.69
N ARG A 509 35.44 6.12 33.19
CA ARG A 509 34.46 6.79 34.09
C ARG A 509 33.82 8.11 33.62
N LYS A 510 32.48 8.17 33.68
CA LYS A 510 31.74 8.68 34.85
C LYS A 510 30.24 8.41 34.71
N ALA A 511 29.67 7.82 35.76
CA ALA A 511 28.24 7.71 35.99
C ALA A 511 27.74 9.00 36.63
N PHE A 512 26.57 9.48 36.19
CA PHE A 512 25.67 10.30 37.00
C PHE A 512 24.23 9.98 36.61
N SER A 513 23.48 9.43 37.56
CA SER A 513 22.03 9.59 37.75
C SER A 513 21.88 10.36 39.08
N PRO A 514 20.77 11.07 39.39
CA PRO A 514 19.46 10.40 39.55
C PRO A 514 18.18 11.24 39.29
N VAL A 515 17.09 10.51 39.03
CA VAL A 515 15.74 10.60 39.65
C VAL A 515 15.06 11.97 39.80
N THR A 516 13.89 12.12 39.15
CA THR A 516 12.75 12.85 39.73
C THR A 516 11.45 12.09 39.48
N ILE A 517 10.94 11.50 40.54
CA ILE A 517 9.58 10.96 40.68
C ILE A 517 8.71 12.11 41.21
N ARG A 518 7.60 12.44 40.53
CA ARG A 518 6.51 13.22 41.12
C ARG A 518 5.26 12.36 41.19
N LYS A 519 4.84 12.09 42.43
CA LYS A 519 3.47 11.69 42.80
C LYS A 519 2.59 12.94 42.73
N VAL A 520 1.37 12.81 42.20
CA VAL A 520 0.26 13.70 42.55
C VAL A 520 -0.94 12.83 42.92
N THR A 521 -1.37 13.02 44.15
CA THR A 521 -2.56 12.48 44.79
C THR A 521 -3.82 13.19 44.31
N THR A 522 -4.87 12.39 44.20
CA THR A 522 -6.28 12.78 44.12
C THR A 522 -6.73 13.67 45.27
N ARG A 523 -7.66 14.58 44.97
CA ARG A 523 -8.76 14.96 45.84
C ARG A 523 -10.02 15.08 45.01
#